data_AF-A0A963T5I5-F1
#
_entry.id   AF-A0A963T5I5-F1
#
_cell.length_a   1.000
_cell.length_b   1.000
_cell.length_c   1.000
_cell.angle_alpha   90.00
_cell.angle_beta   90.00
_cell.angle_gamma   90.00
#
_symmetry.space_group_name_H-M   'P 1'
#
loop_
_entity.id
_entity.type
_entity.pdbx_description
1 polymer ?
#
loop_
_entity_poly.entity_id
_entity_poly.type
_entity_poly.pdbx_seq_one_letter_code
_entity_poly.pdbx_strand_id
1 'polypeptide(L)'
;MATRVQPRSAQKKSAKPARAILKDPVPCCREAARAVAPCGEYEIERMDAACGKGLVGLCSCATQNRFTLSFDAFLQHLNEGRIALTHS
;
A
#
# COMPACT_ATOMS: atom_id res chain seq x y z
N MET A 1 3.06 -8.81 -37.38
CA MET A 1 3.79 -9.56 -36.34
C MET A 1 3.46 -8.91 -35.00
N ALA A 2 2.64 -9.55 -34.18
CA ALA A 2 2.10 -8.97 -32.95
C ALA A 2 2.86 -9.54 -31.75
N THR A 3 3.67 -8.72 -31.08
CA THR A 3 4.32 -9.10 -29.83
C THR A 3 3.72 -8.32 -28.68
N ARG A 4 2.83 -9.00 -27.97
CA ARG A 4 2.08 -8.59 -26.78
C ARG A 4 3.07 -8.23 -25.66
N VAL A 5 3.23 -6.94 -25.36
CA VAL A 5 4.03 -6.47 -24.22
C VAL A 5 3.25 -6.77 -22.94
N GLN A 6 3.62 -7.85 -22.26
CA GLN A 6 3.15 -8.14 -20.91
C GLN A 6 3.70 -7.05 -19.96
N PRO A 7 2.88 -6.41 -19.10
CA PRO A 7 3.41 -5.56 -18.05
C PRO A 7 4.15 -6.45 -17.04
N ARG A 8 5.43 -6.15 -16.84
CA ARG A 8 6.32 -6.76 -15.85
C ARG A 8 5.76 -6.54 -14.45
N SER A 9 4.91 -7.45 -13.99
CA SER A 9 4.58 -7.57 -12.58
C SER A 9 5.81 -8.16 -11.90
N ALA A 10 6.61 -7.31 -11.26
CA ALA A 10 7.83 -7.69 -10.57
C ALA A 10 7.49 -8.63 -9.40
N GLN A 11 7.50 -9.93 -9.68
CA GLN A 11 7.34 -10.97 -8.68
C GLN A 11 8.66 -11.14 -7.92
N LYS A 12 8.84 -10.38 -6.83
CA LYS A 12 9.84 -10.69 -5.80
C LYS A 12 9.23 -11.71 -4.82
N LYS A 13 9.57 -12.99 -5.00
CA LYS A 13 9.38 -14.03 -3.97
C LYS A 13 10.41 -13.81 -2.85
N SER A 14 9.94 -13.84 -1.60
CA SER A 14 10.63 -14.32 -0.36
C SER A 14 10.38 -13.45 0.88
N ALA A 15 9.11 -13.34 1.25
CA ALA A 15 8.52 -13.15 2.59
C ALA A 15 7.01 -13.05 2.32
N LYS A 16 6.14 -13.65 3.13
CA LYS A 16 4.69 -13.39 2.96
C LYS A 16 4.51 -11.86 3.01
N PRO A 17 3.96 -11.22 1.96
CA PRO A 17 3.90 -9.78 1.94
C PRO A 17 3.08 -9.32 3.14
N ALA A 18 3.61 -8.35 3.89
CA ALA A 18 2.93 -7.86 5.07
C ALA A 18 1.58 -7.29 4.64
N ARG A 19 0.51 -7.69 5.34
CA ARG A 19 -0.85 -7.27 5.02
C ARG A 19 -1.34 -6.31 6.08
N ALA A 20 -2.13 -5.33 5.66
CA ALA A 20 -2.83 -4.38 6.51
C ALA A 20 -4.31 -4.50 6.25
N ILE A 21 -5.11 -4.47 7.32
CA ILE A 21 -6.55 -4.27 7.24
C ILE A 21 -6.84 -2.84 7.68
N LEU A 22 -7.41 -2.06 6.77
CA LEU A 22 -8.00 -0.77 7.08
C LEU A 22 -9.40 -1.01 7.62
N LYS A 23 -9.59 -0.71 8.90
CA LYS A 23 -10.89 -0.78 9.58
C LYS A 23 -11.72 0.48 9.35
N ASP A 24 -11.04 1.61 9.16
CA ASP A 24 -11.62 2.93 8.92
C ASP A 24 -11.05 3.54 7.62
N PRO A 25 -11.76 4.42 6.92
CA PRO A 25 -11.25 5.09 5.72
C PRO A 25 -10.06 5.99 6.08
N VAL A 26 -8.90 5.72 5.49
CA VAL A 26 -7.66 6.44 5.82
C VAL A 26 -7.32 7.48 4.75
N PRO A 27 -7.15 8.77 5.11
CA PRO A 27 -6.66 9.77 4.17
C PRO A 27 -5.23 9.45 3.75
N CYS A 28 -4.99 9.40 2.44
CA CYS A 28 -3.71 9.01 1.85
C CYS A 28 -3.55 9.67 0.48
N CYS A 29 -2.49 9.33 -0.25
CA CYS A 29 -2.25 9.79 -1.61
C CYS A 29 -2.51 8.67 -2.60
N ARG A 30 -3.12 8.98 -3.76
CA ARG A 30 -3.18 8.09 -4.92
C ARG A 30 -2.66 8.87 -6.12
N GLU A 31 -1.63 8.36 -6.80
CA GLU A 31 -1.12 8.95 -8.06
C GLU A 31 -0.89 10.47 -7.97
N ALA A 32 -0.33 10.95 -6.85
CA ALA A 32 -0.10 12.36 -6.51
C ALA A 32 -1.33 13.24 -6.15
N ALA A 33 -2.53 12.67 -6.06
CA ALA A 33 -3.71 13.35 -5.54
C ALA A 33 -4.06 12.88 -4.11
N ARG A 34 -4.65 13.77 -3.30
CA ARG A 34 -5.26 13.37 -2.02
C ARG A 34 -6.41 12.42 -2.29
N ALA A 35 -6.38 11.27 -1.64
CA ALA A 35 -7.38 10.22 -1.74
C ALA A 35 -7.74 9.71 -0.34
N VAL A 36 -8.78 8.90 -0.26
CA VAL A 36 -9.14 8.15 0.94
C VAL A 36 -9.13 6.69 0.57
N ALA A 37 -8.29 5.90 1.25
CA ALA A 37 -8.25 4.46 1.07
C ALA A 37 -9.48 3.87 1.76
N PRO A 38 -10.36 3.16 1.05
CA PRO A 38 -11.54 2.55 1.66
C PRO A 38 -11.15 1.44 2.64
N CYS A 39 -12.07 1.06 3.52
CA CYS A 39 -11.86 -0.08 4.41
C CYS A 39 -11.63 -1.37 3.60
N GLY A 40 -10.77 -2.25 4.10
CA GLY A 40 -10.47 -3.52 3.44
C GLY A 40 -9.06 -4.04 3.69
N GLU A 41 -8.72 -5.12 3.01
CA GLU A 41 -7.39 -5.71 3.06
C GLU A 41 -6.48 -5.12 1.99
N TYR A 42 -5.27 -4.79 2.40
CA TYR A 42 -4.23 -4.19 1.58
C TYR A 42 -2.91 -4.91 1.77
N GLU A 43 -2.16 -5.03 0.68
CA GLU A 43 -0.78 -5.46 0.72
C GLU A 43 0.14 -4.26 0.97
N ILE A 44 1.06 -4.40 1.91
CA ILE A 44 1.99 -3.35 2.32
C ILE A 44 3.27 -3.47 1.48
N GLU A 45 3.59 -2.42 0.74
CA GLU A 45 4.84 -2.28 0.00
C GLU A 45 5.67 -1.14 0.60
N ARG A 46 6.93 -1.39 0.97
CA ARG A 46 7.82 -0.30 1.39
C ARG A 46 8.35 0.41 0.17
N MET A 47 8.06 1.71 0.04
CA MET A 47 8.60 2.57 -1.00
C MET A 47 9.70 3.43 -0.40
N ASP A 48 10.94 3.20 -0.84
CA ASP A 48 12.05 4.08 -0.56
C ASP A 48 11.86 5.38 -1.34
N ALA A 49 11.53 6.46 -0.63
CA ALA A 49 11.61 7.79 -1.24
C ALA A 49 13.08 8.23 -1.22
N ALA A 50 13.56 8.77 -2.35
CA ALA A 50 14.91 9.30 -2.53
C ALA A 50 15.33 10.40 -1.51
N CYS A 51 14.45 10.78 -0.59
CA CYS A 51 14.63 11.83 0.41
C CYS A 51 14.55 11.32 1.87
N GLY A 52 14.76 10.02 2.11
CA GLY A 52 14.91 9.44 3.45
C GLY A 52 13.62 9.31 4.28
N LYS A 53 12.49 9.85 3.82
CA LYS A 53 11.16 9.61 4.41
C LYS A 53 10.54 8.39 3.74
N GLY A 54 10.65 7.23 4.36
CA GLY A 54 10.01 6.00 3.88
C GLY A 54 8.51 6.24 3.62
N LEU A 55 8.06 5.86 2.43
CA LEU A 55 6.65 5.84 2.07
C LEU A 55 6.15 4.40 2.20
N VAL A 56 4.92 4.26 2.66
CA VAL A 56 4.21 2.98 2.73
C VAL A 56 3.20 2.97 1.60
N GLY A 57 3.35 2.01 0.69
CA GLY A 57 2.35 1.68 -0.31
C GLY A 57 1.33 0.71 0.26
N LEU A 58 0.05 0.97 0.01
CA LEU A 58 -1.07 0.07 0.26
C LEU A 58 -1.65 -0.31 -1.09
N CYS A 59 -1.45 -1.57 -1.50
CA CYS A 59 -1.99 -2.11 -2.74
C CYS A 59 -3.27 -2.89 -2.43
N SER A 60 -4.40 -2.45 -2.99
CA SER A 60 -5.65 -3.20 -2.90
C SER A 60 -5.70 -4.24 -4.01
N CYS A 61 -5.66 -5.53 -3.66
CA CYS A 61 -5.84 -6.60 -4.65
C CYS A 61 -7.24 -6.57 -5.31
N ALA A 62 -8.26 -6.12 -4.56
CA ALA A 62 -9.64 -6.10 -5.04
C ALA A 62 -9.90 -5.03 -6.12
N THR A 63 -9.26 -3.87 -6.01
CA THR A 63 -9.51 -2.73 -6.90
C THR A 63 -8.32 -2.38 -7.79
N GLN A 64 -7.19 -3.06 -7.63
CA GLN A 64 -5.89 -2.72 -8.23
C GLN A 64 -5.44 -1.28 -7.95
N ASN A 65 -6.08 -0.60 -7.00
CA ASN A 65 -5.70 0.75 -6.59
C ASN A 65 -4.49 0.68 -5.67
N ARG A 66 -3.53 1.57 -5.94
CA ARG A 66 -2.34 1.76 -5.13
C ARG A 66 -2.44 3.09 -4.41
N PHE A 67 -2.52 3.02 -3.09
CA PHE A 67 -2.46 4.18 -2.22
C PHE A 67 -1.06 4.27 -1.60
N THR A 68 -0.62 5.48 -1.29
CA THR A 68 0.64 5.73 -0.62
C THR A 68 0.42 6.69 0.54
N LEU A 69 1.11 6.44 1.65
CA LEU A 69 1.11 7.32 2.80
C LEU A 69 2.53 7.39 3.39
N SER A 70 2.81 8.44 4.15
CA SER A 70 4.07 8.51 4.88
C SER A 70 4.14 7.43 5.95
N PHE A 71 5.33 6.97 6.27
CA PHE A 71 5.54 6.01 7.37
C PHE A 71 5.01 6.54 8.70
N ASP A 72 5.15 7.85 8.95
CA ASP A 72 4.60 8.52 10.14
C ASP A 72 3.07 8.42 10.22
N ALA A 73 2.37 8.76 9.13
CA ALA A 73 0.91 8.61 9.06
C ALA A 73 0.48 7.14 9.21
N PHE A 74 1.26 6.21 8.65
CA PHE A 74 1.00 4.78 8.81
C PHE A 74 1.10 4.34 10.28
N LEU A 75 2.13 4.77 11.00
CA LEU A 75 2.29 4.50 12.44
C LEU A 75 1.21 5.19 13.27
N GLN A 76 0.79 6.40 12.90
CA GLN A 76 -0.30 7.10 13.56
C GLN A 76 -1.59 6.29 13.45
N HIS A 77 -1.97 5.87 12.23
CA HIS A 77 -3.19 5.10 12.00
C HIS A 77 -3.14 3.68 12.59
N LEU A 78 -1.94 3.10 12.75
CA LEU A 78 -1.75 1.88 13.52
C LEU A 78 -2.04 2.09 15.01
N ASN A 79 -1.53 3.17 15.61
CA ASN A 79 -1.78 3.50 17.02
C ASN A 79 -3.24 3.90 17.28
N GLU A 80 -3.89 4.59 16.33
CA GLU A 80 -5.32 4.91 16.40
C GLU A 80 -6.22 3.67 16.20
N GLY A 81 -5.65 2.52 15.81
CA GLY A 81 -6.40 1.29 15.54
C GLY A 81 -7.19 1.31 14.24
N ARG A 82 -7.00 2.33 13.37
CA ARG A 82 -7.62 2.40 12.04
C ARG A 82 -6.99 1.42 11.06
N ILE A 83 -5.70 1.14 11.23
CA ILE A 83 -4.97 0.11 10.50
C ILE A 83 -4.62 -1.00 11.47
N ALA A 84 -4.77 -2.25 11.03
CA ALA A 84 -4.30 -3.43 11.74
C ALA A 84 -3.34 -4.21 10.86
N LEU A 85 -2.15 -4.54 11.37
CA LEU A 85 -1.23 -5.45 10.67
C LEU A 85 -1.71 -6.88 10.82
N THR A 86 -1.68 -7.64 9.72
CA THR A 86 -1.93 -9.08 9.76
C THR A 86 -0.68 -9.83 9.32
N HIS A 87 -0.24 -10.75 10.17
CA HIS A 87 0.83 -11.69 9.87
C HIS A 87 0.16 -12.97 9.36
N SER A 88 0.44 -13.36 8.12
CA SER A 88 -0.05 -14.61 7.55
C SER A 88 0.83 -15.80 7.93
#